data_AF-A0A6N6S945-F1
#
_entry.id   AF-A0A6N6S945-F1
#
_cell.length_a   1.000
_cell.length_b   1.000
_cell.length_c   1.000
_cell.angle_alpha   90.00
_cell.angle_beta   90.00
_cell.angle_gamma   90.00
#
_symmetry.space_group_name_H-M   'P 1'
#
loop_
_entity.id
_entity.type
_entity.pdbx_description
1 polymer ?
#
loop_
_entity_poly.entity_id
_entity_poly.type
_entity_poly.pdbx_seq_one_letter_code
_entity_poly.pdbx_strand_id
1 'polypeptide(L)' 'MTASDGGGAAGLAPGVVVDSGTLAELAAAGIDAEEARRRGRAAEVLEWIGAVYRSGPTGTDVGDLAVFLRG' A
#
# COMPACT_ATOMS: atom_id res chain seq x y z
N MET A 1 3.39 -4.15 2.91
CA MET A 1 3.56 -5.31 1.99
C MET A 1 4.03 -4.76 0.66
N THR A 2 4.94 -5.44 -0.03
CA THR A 2 5.42 -5.04 -1.36
C THR A 2 5.76 -6.28 -2.19
N ALA A 3 5.54 -6.19 -3.50
CA ALA A 3 6.08 -7.14 -4.46
C ALA A 3 7.57 -6.87 -4.66
N SER A 4 8.37 -7.93 -4.79
CA SER A 4 9.83 -7.82 -4.96
C SER A 4 10.25 -7.38 -6.36
N ASP A 5 9.34 -7.45 -7.35
CA ASP A 5 9.54 -6.94 -8.70
C ASP A 5 9.47 -5.40 -8.81
N GLY A 6 9.04 -4.74 -7.72
CA GLY A 6 8.87 -3.29 -7.65
C GLY A 6 7.56 -2.76 -8.25
N GLY A 7 6.55 -3.62 -8.42
CA GLY A 7 5.21 -3.26 -8.93
C GLY A 7 4.95 -3.67 -10.38
N GLY A 8 5.69 -4.65 -10.88
CA GLY A 8 5.57 -5.24 -12.22
C GLY A 8 6.00 -4.34 -13.39
N ALA A 9 5.97 -4.89 -14.61
CA ALA A 9 6.36 -4.22 -15.86
C ALA A 9 5.51 -2.96 -16.21
N ALA A 10 4.47 -2.65 -15.43
CA ALA A 10 3.61 -1.48 -15.61
C ALA A 10 3.68 -0.46 -14.45
N GLY A 11 4.38 -0.75 -13.34
CA GLY A 11 4.51 0.17 -12.20
C GLY A 11 3.19 0.47 -11.48
N LEU A 12 2.19 -0.40 -11.60
CA LEU A 12 0.81 -0.15 -11.18
C LEU A 12 0.48 -0.65 -9.77
N ALA A 13 1.31 -1.51 -9.18
CA ALA A 13 1.07 -2.05 -7.84
C ALA A 13 2.10 -1.51 -6.84
N PRO A 14 1.83 -0.35 -6.18
CA PRO A 14 2.71 0.17 -5.16
C PRO A 14 2.79 -0.76 -3.95
N GLY A 15 3.96 -0.81 -3.31
CA GLY A 15 4.05 -1.30 -1.94
C GLY A 15 3.37 -0.34 -0.97
N VAL A 16 3.04 -0.81 0.23
CA VAL A 16 2.39 0.03 1.26
C VAL A 16 3.11 -0.09 2.60
N VAL A 17 3.21 1.05 3.28
CA VAL A 17 3.68 1.19 4.66
C VAL A 17 2.55 1.82 5.47
N VAL A 18 2.08 1.10 6.48
CA VAL A 18 0.95 1.50 7.32
C VAL A 18 1.29 1.24 8.78
N ASP A 19 0.61 1.94 9.68
CA ASP A 19 0.75 1.80 11.13
C ASP A 19 -0.61 1.84 11.83
N SER A 20 -0.61 1.98 13.16
CA SER A 20 -1.82 2.04 13.97
C SER A 20 -2.63 3.33 13.77
N GLY A 21 -2.04 4.40 13.21
CA GLY A 21 -2.69 5.67 12.92
C GLY A 21 -3.38 5.72 11.55
N THR A 22 -2.98 4.86 10.61
CA THR A 22 -3.46 4.89 9.22
C THR A 22 -5.00 4.89 9.07
N LEU A 23 -5.72 4.12 9.89
CA LEU A 23 -7.20 4.13 9.83
C LEU A 23 -7.80 5.46 10.29
N ALA A 24 -7.17 6.13 11.26
CA ALA A 24 -7.61 7.44 11.72
C ALA A 24 -7.32 8.53 10.66
N GLU A 25 -6.21 8.42 9.94
CA GLU A 25 -5.89 9.32 8.82
C GLU A 25 -6.90 9.20 7.67
N LEU A 26 -7.27 7.96 7.29
CA LEU A 26 -8.33 7.73 6.31
C LEU A 26 -9.65 8.34 6.76
N ALA A 27 -10.03 8.13 8.01
CA ALA A 27 -11.26 8.71 8.56
C ALA A 27 -11.22 10.25 8.58
N ALA A 28 -10.08 10.86 8.95
CA ALA A 28 -9.89 12.30 8.94
C ALA A 28 -9.96 12.90 7.53
N ALA A 29 -9.57 12.12 6.51
CA ALA A 29 -9.73 12.46 5.10
C ALA A 29 -11.15 12.20 4.55
N GLY A 30 -12.09 11.73 5.39
CA GLY A 30 -13.46 11.40 4.99
C GLY A 30 -13.58 10.10 4.18
N ILE A 31 -12.60 9.22 4.29
CA ILE A 31 -12.52 7.95 3.54
C ILE A 31 -12.95 6.79 4.45
N ASP A 32 -13.96 6.03 4.02
CA ASP A 32 -14.32 4.76 4.62
C ASP A 32 -13.40 3.65 4.08
N ALA A 33 -12.53 3.13 4.95
CA ALA A 33 -11.55 2.10 4.61
C ALA A 33 -12.21 0.77 4.19
N GLU A 34 -13.31 0.38 4.82
CA GLU A 34 -13.97 -0.89 4.51
C GLU A 34 -14.71 -0.80 3.18
N GLU A 35 -15.35 0.34 2.91
CA GLU A 35 -15.96 0.59 1.61
C GLU A 35 -14.91 0.68 0.49
N ALA A 36 -13.76 1.29 0.76
CA ALA A 36 -12.63 1.31 -0.18
C ALA A 36 -12.13 -0.10 -0.49
N ARG A 37 -11.97 -0.95 0.53
CA ARG A 37 -11.60 -2.37 0.38
C ARG A 37 -12.64 -3.13 -0.44
N ARG A 38 -13.92 -2.97 -0.10
CA ARG A 38 -15.04 -3.64 -0.79
C ARG A 38 -15.15 -3.27 -2.27
N ARG A 39 -14.82 -2.01 -2.61
CA ARG A 39 -14.78 -1.53 -4.01
C ARG A 39 -13.45 -1.79 -4.72
N GLY A 40 -12.48 -2.44 -4.09
CA GLY A 40 -11.16 -2.70 -4.70
C GLY A 40 -10.29 -1.45 -4.87
N ARG A 41 -10.54 -0.39 -4.09
CA ARG A 41 -9.84 0.91 -4.16
C ARG A 41 -8.81 1.12 -3.05
N ALA A 42 -8.35 0.06 -2.41
CA ALA A 42 -7.43 0.14 -1.28
C ALA A 42 -6.12 0.86 -1.64
N ALA A 43 -5.52 0.55 -2.80
CA ALA A 43 -4.27 1.18 -3.23
C ALA A 43 -4.43 2.68 -3.48
N GLU A 44 -5.55 3.09 -4.10
CA GLU A 44 -5.88 4.49 -4.40
C GLU A 44 -6.01 5.32 -3.11
N VAL A 45 -6.76 4.82 -2.13
CA VAL A 45 -6.97 5.58 -0.88
C VAL A 45 -5.70 5.67 -0.02
N LEU A 46 -4.85 4.63 -0.06
CA LEU A 46 -3.55 4.64 0.61
C LEU A 46 -2.57 5.59 -0.08
N GLU A 47 -2.68 5.77 -1.40
CA GLU A 47 -1.90 6.79 -2.11
C GLU A 47 -2.30 8.21 -1.70
N TRP A 48 -3.59 8.48 -1.52
CA TRP A 48 -4.08 9.81 -1.10
C TRP A 48 -3.55 10.28 0.24
N ILE A 49 -3.30 9.35 1.17
CA ILE A 49 -2.72 9.65 2.49
C ILE A 49 -1.19 9.47 2.53
N GLY A 50 -0.54 9.19 1.40
CA GLY A 50 0.92 9.07 1.32
C GLY A 50 1.48 7.77 1.92
N ALA A 51 0.66 6.74 2.13
CA ALA A 51 1.07 5.44 2.68
C ALA A 51 1.73 4.50 1.63
N VAL A 52 1.87 4.98 0.39
CA VAL A 52 2.47 4.22 -0.72
C VAL A 52 3.98 4.34 -0.72
N TYR A 53 4.65 3.19 -0.85
CA TYR A 53 6.08 3.06 -1.08
C TYR A 53 6.36 2.56 -2.50
N ARG A 54 7.35 3.17 -3.17
CA ARG A 54 7.76 2.81 -4.54
C ARG A 54 9.27 2.60 -4.58
N SER A 55 9.69 1.34 -4.77
CA SER A 55 11.10 1.00 -5.01
C SER A 55 11.56 1.28 -6.44
N GLY A 56 10.61 1.28 -7.40
CA GLY A 56 10.91 1.18 -8.83
C GLY A 56 11.31 -0.25 -9.23
N PRO A 57 11.57 -0.50 -10.54
CA PRO A 57 11.96 -1.80 -11.05
C PRO A 57 13.22 -2.32 -10.36
N THR A 58 13.15 -3.52 -9.80
CA THR A 58 14.25 -4.11 -9.01
C THR A 58 15.15 -5.03 -9.82
N GLY A 59 14.69 -5.49 -10.99
CA GLY A 59 15.43 -6.42 -11.85
C GLY A 59 15.39 -7.89 -11.39
N THR A 60 14.50 -8.23 -10.46
CA THR A 60 14.29 -9.59 -9.94
C THR A 60 12.81 -9.79 -9.57
N ASP A 61 12.38 -11.04 -9.37
CA ASP A 61 11.06 -11.36 -8.83
C ASP A 61 11.14 -12.65 -8.01
N VAL A 62 10.92 -12.53 -6.71
CA VAL A 62 10.88 -13.62 -5.73
C VAL A 62 9.55 -13.62 -4.95
N GLY A 63 8.51 -12.99 -5.49
CA GLY A 63 7.19 -12.85 -4.86
C GLY A 63 7.07 -11.67 -3.89
N ASP A 64 6.19 -11.79 -2.90
CA ASP A 64 5.81 -10.70 -2.00
C ASP A 64 6.46 -10.80 -0.61
N LEU A 65 6.75 -9.63 -0.02
CA LEU A 65 7.23 -9.52 1.36
C LEU A 65 6.31 -8.63 2.21
N ALA A 66 5.96 -9.14 3.40
CA ALA A 66 5.31 -8.39 4.46
C ALA A 66 6.18 -8.43 5.72
N VAL A 67 6.50 -7.25 6.26
CA VAL A 67 7.25 -7.09 7.51
C VAL A 67 6.32 -6.45 8.54
N PHE A 68 6.28 -7.04 9.73
CA PHE A 68 5.49 -6.54 10.86
C PHE A 68 6.45 -6.16 11.99
N LEU A 69 6.30 -4.94 12.49
CA LEU A 69 7.07 -4.44 13.63
C LEU A 69 6.13 -4.28 14.82
N ARG A 70 6.59 -4.68 16.02
CA ARG A 70 5.85 -4.51 17.28
C ARG A 70 6.82 -4.03 18.35
N GLY A 71 6.47 -2.93 19.00
CA GLY A 71 7.16 -2.33 20.15
C GLY A 71 6.20 -2.04 21.28
#